data_AF-A0A7W4A765-F1
#
_entry.id   AF-A0A7W4A765-F1
#
_cell.length_a   1.000
_cell.length_b   1.000
_cell.length_c   1.000
_cell.angle_alpha   90.00
_cell.angle_beta   90.00
_cell.angle_gamma   90.00
#
_symmetry.space_group_name_H-M   'P 1'
#
loop_
_entity.id
_entity.type
_entity.pdbx_description
1 polymer ?
#
loop_
_entity_poly.entity_id
_entity_poly.type
_entity_poly.pdbx_seq_one_letter_code
_entity_poly.pdbx_strand_id
1 'polypeptide(L)'
;MKKKILTLGFSAFLITPISYAAEQFQVFTTFDSEVYTEAQPVTAFIDDFDAPLTSGDSAFTYNVFEFGVGYGNFKVGYQSRFDYVLSFDPDTAVYFHTEKNDLPFEDRNYVYYLDGKQSTTNGLFVSYDFKFLDSDALTITPKLTVFASTHFQDINVEGTVYSDEIQGALTVDSYFSKDILFKRFTPDENPSGLGYSVDLAVNWKINQDLTIGLLAQDLLYETEYKKSGFANGYTTELPFNENDDGDIATEPTIRLATSEYGNEVTHKFDMPVRVKVYADYRINDLFSSELMVKQFDQDTFSQLKARMHFWDHWAVIGGYEIKSKAFLLGIENDYFGFNIQTDNLDIDKAYYANVNWYLKLAF
;
A
#
# COMPACT_ATOMS: atom_id res chain seq x y z
N MET A 1 22.11 17.56 3.98
CA MET A 1 21.56 17.31 5.34
C MET A 1 21.93 15.90 5.77
N LYS A 2 22.21 15.68 7.06
CA LYS A 2 22.76 14.42 7.60
C LYS A 2 21.74 13.28 7.49
N LYS A 3 22.03 12.24 6.70
CA LYS A 3 21.32 10.96 6.68
C LYS A 3 21.41 10.34 8.09
N LYS A 4 20.29 10.34 8.81
CA LYS A 4 20.16 9.57 10.07
C LYS A 4 19.76 8.15 9.67
N ILE A 5 20.75 7.27 9.60
CA ILE A 5 20.53 5.83 9.55
C ILE A 5 19.86 5.43 10.86
N LEU A 6 18.63 4.93 10.76
CA LEU A 6 17.86 4.40 11.88
C LEU A 6 18.50 3.06 12.30
N THR A 7 19.31 3.09 13.36
CA THR A 7 19.89 1.89 13.93
C THR A 7 18.80 1.09 14.65
N LEU A 8 18.22 0.08 13.99
CA LEU A 8 17.37 -0.91 14.65
C LEU A 8 18.27 -1.84 15.49
N GLY A 9 18.31 -1.57 16.79
CA GLY A 9 18.94 -2.45 17.76
C GLY A 9 18.13 -3.74 17.90
N PHE A 10 18.69 -4.85 17.43
CA PHE A 10 18.19 -6.20 17.71
C PHE A 10 18.47 -6.52 19.18
N SER A 11 17.47 -6.35 20.04
CA SER A 11 17.50 -6.89 21.40
C SER A 11 17.04 -8.35 21.33
N ALA A 12 18.01 -9.26 21.25
CA ALA A 12 17.77 -10.69 21.41
C ALA A 12 17.32 -10.96 22.86
N PHE A 13 16.02 -11.06 23.09
CA PHE A 13 15.51 -11.64 24.32
C PHE A 13 15.65 -13.16 24.24
N LEU A 14 16.68 -13.67 24.92
CA LEU A 14 16.82 -15.07 25.30
C LEU A 14 15.64 -15.44 26.21
N ILE A 15 14.70 -16.24 25.70
CA ILE A 15 13.69 -16.91 26.52
C ILE A 15 14.02 -18.40 26.54
N THR A 16 14.23 -18.88 27.76
CA THR A 16 14.54 -20.25 28.19
C THR A 16 13.48 -21.27 27.78
N PRO A 17 13.81 -22.58 27.74
CA PRO A 17 12.89 -23.61 27.27
C PRO A 17 11.81 -23.86 28.34
N ILE A 18 10.54 -23.71 27.96
CA ILE A 18 9.41 -24.24 28.73
C ILE A 18 8.78 -25.34 27.88
N SER A 19 8.61 -26.48 28.54
CA SER A 19 8.21 -27.80 28.03
C SER A 19 6.95 -27.83 27.18
N TYR A 20 6.99 -28.71 26.17
CA TYR A 20 5.90 -29.47 25.56
C TYR A 20 4.54 -29.36 26.29
N ALA A 21 3.74 -28.34 25.96
CA ALA A 21 2.29 -28.48 25.97
C ALA A 21 1.84 -28.73 24.52
N ALA A 22 0.70 -29.41 24.35
CA ALA A 22 0.03 -29.46 23.06
C ALA A 22 -0.20 -28.02 22.62
N GLU A 23 0.36 -27.59 21.49
CA GLU A 23 0.51 -26.20 21.05
C GLU A 23 -0.80 -25.39 21.20
N GLN A 24 -0.99 -24.84 22.39
CA GLN A 24 -2.21 -24.14 22.75
C GLN A 24 -1.94 -22.65 22.76
N PHE A 25 -0.71 -22.24 23.07
CA PHE A 25 -0.30 -20.85 23.11
C PHE A 25 0.75 -20.58 22.04
N GLN A 26 0.57 -19.51 21.28
CA GLN A 26 1.54 -19.05 20.31
C GLN A 26 1.86 -17.58 20.52
N VAL A 27 3.12 -17.20 20.35
CA VAL A 27 3.54 -15.81 20.14
C VAL A 27 3.97 -15.69 18.70
N PHE A 28 3.50 -14.67 18.00
CA PHE A 28 3.88 -14.45 16.62
C PHE A 28 4.16 -13.00 16.32
N THR A 29 4.93 -12.82 15.26
CA THR A 29 5.13 -11.52 14.65
C THR A 29 5.33 -11.70 13.15
N THR A 30 4.81 -10.74 12.40
CA THR A 30 4.86 -10.70 10.95
C THR A 30 5.27 -9.31 10.51
N PHE A 31 5.94 -9.25 9.38
CA PHE A 31 6.24 -8.02 8.69
C PHE A 31 6.15 -8.28 7.20
N ASP A 32 5.45 -7.40 6.50
CA ASP A 32 5.38 -7.38 5.04
C ASP A 32 5.54 -5.93 4.61
N SER A 33 6.55 -5.65 3.80
CA SER A 33 6.82 -4.34 3.23
C SER A 33 6.94 -4.51 1.73
N GLU A 34 5.93 -4.06 1.01
CA GLU A 34 5.83 -4.14 -0.44
C GLU A 34 5.77 -2.72 -1.01
N VAL A 35 6.55 -2.46 -2.05
CA VAL A 35 6.56 -1.19 -2.77
C VAL A 35 6.68 -1.45 -4.25
N TYR A 36 5.91 -0.70 -5.04
CA TYR A 36 5.89 -0.74 -6.48
C TYR A 36 5.64 0.65 -7.03
N THR A 37 6.38 1.00 -8.07
CA THR A 37 6.20 2.24 -8.83
C THR A 37 6.33 1.88 -10.30
N GLU A 38 5.38 2.25 -11.15
CA GLU A 38 5.47 1.91 -12.57
C GLU A 38 6.30 2.96 -13.34
N ALA A 39 6.13 4.25 -13.01
CA ALA A 39 6.71 5.39 -13.74
C ALA A 39 8.23 5.58 -13.60
N GLN A 40 8.79 5.32 -12.41
CA GLN A 40 10.22 5.54 -12.09
C GLN A 40 10.68 4.55 -11.00
N PRO A 41 11.99 4.35 -10.81
CA PRO A 41 12.51 3.59 -9.67
C PRO A 41 12.03 4.16 -8.33
N VAL A 42 11.83 3.29 -7.34
CA VAL A 42 11.27 3.63 -6.03
C VAL A 42 12.04 4.76 -5.34
N THR A 43 13.37 4.73 -5.34
CA THR A 43 14.19 5.79 -4.73
C THR A 43 13.94 7.14 -5.42
N ALA A 44 13.94 7.18 -6.75
CA ALA A 44 13.66 8.41 -7.50
C ALA A 44 12.23 8.90 -7.26
N PHE A 45 11.25 7.99 -7.25
CA PHE A 45 9.85 8.32 -7.02
C PHE A 45 9.62 9.03 -5.67
N ILE A 46 10.32 8.57 -4.63
CA ILE A 46 10.19 9.12 -3.26
C ILE A 46 11.01 10.40 -3.08
N ASP A 47 12.19 10.49 -3.69
CA ASP A 47 13.11 11.62 -3.52
C ASP A 47 12.81 12.75 -4.53
N ASP A 48 13.54 12.81 -5.65
CA ASP A 48 13.59 13.98 -6.54
C ASP A 48 12.75 13.80 -7.82
N PHE A 49 12.17 12.62 -8.06
CA PHE A 49 11.39 12.28 -9.26
C PHE A 49 12.13 12.67 -10.55
N ASP A 50 13.44 12.43 -10.60
CA ASP A 50 14.40 12.92 -11.60
C ASP A 50 14.91 11.83 -12.55
N ALA A 51 14.47 10.58 -12.34
CA ALA A 51 14.81 9.47 -13.22
C ALA A 51 14.05 9.54 -14.56
N PRO A 52 14.54 8.89 -15.62
CA PRO A 52 13.77 8.77 -16.85
C PRO A 52 12.39 8.14 -16.61
N LEU A 53 11.34 8.79 -17.11
CA LEU A 53 9.97 8.30 -17.02
C LEU A 53 9.73 7.08 -17.91
N THR A 54 8.90 6.17 -17.42
CA THR A 54 8.18 5.16 -18.20
C THR A 54 6.71 5.58 -18.33
N SER A 55 5.93 4.86 -19.14
CA SER A 55 4.50 5.13 -19.33
C SER A 55 3.59 4.57 -18.22
N GLY A 56 4.11 4.46 -16.99
CA GLY A 56 3.36 3.92 -15.85
C GLY A 56 2.29 4.87 -15.35
N ASP A 57 1.24 4.30 -14.73
CA ASP A 57 0.05 5.02 -14.25
C ASP A 57 -0.30 4.70 -12.78
N SER A 58 0.56 3.93 -12.09
CA SER A 58 0.33 3.54 -10.70
C SER A 58 1.59 3.51 -9.85
N ALA A 59 1.37 3.66 -8.55
CA ALA A 59 2.36 3.39 -7.51
C ALA A 59 1.65 2.97 -6.21
N PHE A 60 2.27 2.07 -5.45
CA PHE A 60 1.78 1.75 -4.11
C PHE A 60 2.93 1.38 -3.17
N THR A 61 2.67 1.53 -1.88
CA THR A 61 3.39 0.80 -0.86
C THR A 61 2.46 0.35 0.25
N TYR A 62 2.66 -0.88 0.69
CA TYR A 62 1.93 -1.50 1.76
C TYR A 62 2.92 -2.08 2.75
N ASN A 63 2.87 -1.56 3.97
CA ASN A 63 3.77 -1.97 5.04
C ASN A 63 2.92 -2.35 6.22
N VAL A 64 3.00 -3.60 6.65
CA VAL A 64 2.24 -4.11 7.79
C VAL A 64 3.20 -4.81 8.72
N PHE A 65 3.19 -4.40 9.97
CA PHE A 65 3.84 -5.08 11.08
C PHE A 65 2.79 -5.56 12.06
N GLU A 66 2.86 -6.82 12.44
CA GLU A 66 2.02 -7.38 13.49
C GLU A 66 2.86 -8.04 14.58
N PHE A 67 2.37 -7.92 15.80
CA PHE A 67 2.83 -8.68 16.95
C PHE A 67 1.62 -9.15 17.73
N GLY A 68 1.54 -10.45 18.03
CA GLY A 68 0.36 -11.00 18.65
C GLY A 68 0.60 -12.28 19.41
N VAL A 69 -0.45 -12.70 20.11
CA VAL A 69 -0.55 -13.97 20.80
C VAL A 69 -1.77 -14.71 20.31
N GLY A 70 -1.68 -16.03 20.25
CA GLY A 70 -2.80 -16.90 19.92
C GLY A 70 -3.03 -17.93 21.02
N TYR A 71 -4.29 -18.25 21.25
CA TYR A 71 -4.71 -19.35 22.10
C TYR A 71 -5.77 -20.20 21.39
N GLY A 72 -5.42 -21.44 21.05
CA GLY A 72 -6.25 -22.28 20.19
C GLY A 72 -6.56 -21.60 18.85
N ASN A 73 -7.84 -21.44 18.52
CA ASN A 73 -8.29 -20.80 17.28
C ASN A 73 -8.32 -19.27 17.36
N PHE A 74 -8.09 -18.67 18.52
CA PHE A 74 -8.21 -17.22 18.72
C PHE A 74 -6.84 -16.56 18.66
N LYS A 75 -6.75 -15.39 18.03
CA LYS A 75 -5.53 -14.57 18.02
C LYS A 75 -5.88 -13.12 18.31
N VAL A 76 -5.04 -12.45 19.08
CA VAL A 76 -5.11 -11.02 19.34
C VAL A 76 -3.73 -10.42 19.23
N GLY A 77 -3.66 -9.17 18.82
CA GLY A 77 -2.38 -8.50 18.71
C GLY A 77 -2.50 -7.04 18.40
N TYR A 78 -1.34 -6.46 18.16
CA TYR A 78 -1.13 -5.11 17.71
C TYR A 78 -0.72 -5.11 16.24
N GLN A 79 -1.26 -4.17 15.49
CA GLN A 79 -0.91 -3.93 14.09
C GLN A 79 -0.48 -2.47 13.92
N SER A 80 0.65 -2.27 13.24
CA SER A 80 1.08 -0.98 12.71
C SER A 80 1.16 -1.10 11.20
N ARG A 81 0.57 -0.16 10.46
CA ARG A 81 0.63 -0.17 9.00
C ARG A 81 0.78 1.22 8.40
N PHE A 82 1.48 1.25 7.27
CA PHE A 82 1.59 2.39 6.37
C PHE A 82 1.15 1.93 4.98
N ASP A 83 0.07 2.52 4.49
CA ASP A 83 -0.45 2.27 3.16
C ASP A 83 -0.40 3.55 2.34
N TYR A 84 -0.03 3.41 1.08
CA TYR A 84 -0.03 4.44 0.07
C TYR A 84 -0.42 3.81 -1.26
N VAL A 85 -1.37 4.39 -1.95
CA VAL A 85 -1.77 4.00 -3.31
C VAL A 85 -1.98 5.27 -4.11
N LEU A 86 -1.50 5.26 -5.34
CA LEU A 86 -1.54 6.37 -6.26
C LEU A 86 -1.88 5.84 -7.65
N SER A 87 -2.87 6.44 -8.27
CA SER A 87 -3.27 6.22 -9.66
C SER A 87 -3.23 7.58 -10.36
N PHE A 88 -2.59 7.63 -11.52
CA PHE A 88 -2.33 8.90 -12.21
C PHE A 88 -2.27 8.69 -13.73
N ASP A 89 -2.54 9.74 -14.50
CA ASP A 89 -2.35 9.66 -15.96
C ASP A 89 -0.84 9.77 -16.30
N PRO A 90 -0.32 9.04 -17.30
CA PRO A 90 1.06 9.22 -17.75
C PRO A 90 1.44 10.68 -18.07
N ASP A 91 0.52 11.50 -18.59
CA ASP A 91 0.74 12.93 -18.79
C ASP A 91 0.92 13.68 -17.47
N THR A 92 0.29 13.24 -16.38
CA THR A 92 0.48 13.81 -15.04
C THR A 92 1.89 13.54 -14.53
N ALA A 93 2.43 12.34 -14.77
CA ALA A 93 3.82 12.02 -14.44
C ALA A 93 4.80 12.84 -15.28
N VAL A 94 4.54 13.00 -16.59
CA VAL A 94 5.33 13.86 -17.47
C VAL A 94 5.31 15.31 -17.01
N TYR A 95 4.13 15.84 -16.69
CA TYR A 95 3.96 17.19 -16.18
C TYR A 95 4.77 17.40 -14.88
N PHE A 96 4.59 16.53 -13.89
CA PHE A 96 5.26 16.64 -12.59
C PHE A 96 6.79 16.51 -12.70
N HIS A 97 7.28 15.59 -13.53
CA HIS A 97 8.71 15.46 -13.81
C HIS A 97 9.27 16.72 -14.49
N THR A 98 8.54 17.28 -15.45
CA THR A 98 8.95 18.49 -16.18
C THR A 98 9.04 19.69 -15.24
N GLU A 99 8.02 19.88 -14.40
CA GLU A 99 7.98 20.91 -13.37
C GLU A 99 9.14 20.76 -12.36
N LYS A 100 9.28 19.57 -11.77
CA LYS A 100 10.22 19.33 -10.66
C LYS A 100 11.69 19.40 -11.09
N ASN A 101 11.98 19.16 -12.36
CA ASN A 101 13.34 19.16 -12.92
C ASN A 101 13.66 20.43 -13.74
N ASP A 102 12.83 21.47 -13.66
CA ASP A 102 13.00 22.74 -14.40
C ASP A 102 13.20 22.53 -15.91
N LEU A 103 12.47 21.58 -16.49
CA LEU A 103 12.54 21.26 -17.93
C LEU A 103 11.54 22.14 -18.71
N PRO A 104 11.81 22.44 -19.99
CA PRO A 104 10.87 23.20 -20.81
C PRO A 104 9.63 22.36 -21.11
N PHE A 105 8.45 22.94 -20.87
CA PHE A 105 7.16 22.34 -21.23
C PHE A 105 6.94 22.36 -22.75
N GLU A 106 6.21 21.36 -23.23
CA GLU A 106 5.73 21.32 -24.60
C GLU A 106 4.46 22.18 -24.72
N ASP A 107 4.28 22.79 -25.89
CA ASP A 107 3.12 23.63 -26.19
C ASP A 107 1.90 22.74 -26.53
N ARG A 108 1.39 22.03 -25.51
CA ARG A 108 0.27 21.09 -25.60
C ARG A 108 -0.55 21.05 -24.32
N ASN A 109 -1.74 20.46 -24.41
CA ASN A 109 -2.51 20.06 -23.24
C ASN A 109 -1.98 18.75 -22.66
N TYR A 110 -1.80 18.73 -21.34
CA TYR A 110 -1.52 17.56 -20.52
C TYR A 110 -2.81 17.15 -19.82
N VAL A 111 -3.13 15.85 -19.83
CA VAL A 111 -4.16 15.30 -18.94
C VAL A 111 -3.60 15.28 -17.52
N TYR A 112 -4.29 15.96 -16.60
CA TYR A 112 -3.94 15.97 -15.20
C TYR A 112 -4.95 15.13 -14.43
N TYR A 113 -4.55 13.91 -14.06
CA TYR A 113 -5.32 13.01 -13.21
C TYR A 113 -4.41 12.47 -12.12
N LEU A 114 -4.83 12.65 -10.87
CA LEU A 114 -4.13 12.19 -9.68
C LEU A 114 -5.16 11.74 -8.64
N ASP A 115 -5.19 10.46 -8.35
CA ASP A 115 -5.97 9.87 -7.26
C ASP A 115 -5.02 9.19 -6.28
N GLY A 116 -4.94 9.72 -5.06
CA GLY A 116 -3.92 9.35 -4.09
C GLY A 116 -4.49 9.17 -2.69
N LYS A 117 -4.30 7.98 -2.12
CA LYS A 117 -4.71 7.65 -0.77
C LYS A 117 -3.52 7.18 0.06
N GLN A 118 -3.37 7.75 1.25
CA GLN A 118 -2.31 7.40 2.20
C GLN A 118 -2.85 7.39 3.62
N SER A 119 -2.44 6.41 4.42
CA SER A 119 -2.77 6.38 5.85
C SER A 119 -1.68 5.68 6.66
N THR A 120 -1.42 6.19 7.87
CA THR A 120 -0.59 5.52 8.88
C THR A 120 -1.46 5.13 10.06
N THR A 121 -1.71 3.84 10.26
CA THR A 121 -2.62 3.36 11.31
C THR A 121 -1.92 2.47 12.32
N ASN A 122 -2.38 2.57 13.57
CA ASN A 122 -1.88 1.76 14.69
C ASN A 122 -3.08 1.29 15.50
N GLY A 123 -3.19 -0.01 15.72
CA GLY A 123 -4.40 -0.59 16.28
C GLY A 123 -4.23 -1.96 16.91
N LEU A 124 -5.33 -2.45 17.45
CA LEU A 124 -5.45 -3.80 17.98
C LEU A 124 -6.32 -4.62 17.04
N PHE A 125 -5.95 -5.88 16.85
CA PHE A 125 -6.74 -6.81 16.07
C PHE A 125 -7.16 -8.01 16.89
N VAL A 126 -8.23 -8.63 16.43
CA VAL A 126 -8.71 -9.94 16.86
C VAL A 126 -9.03 -10.78 15.63
N SER A 127 -8.66 -12.05 15.64
CA SER A 127 -9.02 -13.01 14.61
C SER A 127 -9.42 -14.35 15.20
N TYR A 128 -10.22 -15.11 14.47
CA TYR A 128 -10.64 -16.45 14.87
C TYR A 128 -10.61 -17.42 13.70
N ASP A 129 -9.94 -18.55 13.85
CA ASP A 129 -9.84 -19.59 12.85
C ASP A 129 -11.10 -20.49 12.93
N PHE A 130 -12.05 -20.29 12.03
CA PHE A 130 -13.20 -21.19 11.87
C PHE A 130 -12.79 -22.38 11.03
N LYS A 131 -12.82 -23.57 11.62
CA LYS A 131 -12.41 -24.82 10.99
C LYS A 131 -13.63 -25.63 10.58
N PHE A 132 -13.63 -26.10 9.34
CA PHE A 132 -14.71 -26.82 8.69
C PHE A 132 -14.17 -28.02 7.92
N LEU A 133 -15.10 -28.91 7.52
CA LEU A 133 -14.83 -30.19 6.85
C LEU A 133 -14.05 -31.18 7.74
N ASP A 134 -13.95 -32.42 7.27
CA ASP A 134 -13.20 -33.45 7.97
C ASP A 134 -11.73 -33.05 8.09
N SER A 135 -11.12 -33.33 9.25
CA SER A 135 -9.72 -33.02 9.55
C SER A 135 -9.35 -31.53 9.40
N ASP A 136 -10.30 -30.62 9.65
CA ASP A 136 -10.09 -29.17 9.58
C ASP A 136 -9.59 -28.70 8.20
N ALA A 137 -9.98 -29.38 7.12
CA ALA A 137 -9.48 -29.16 5.77
C ALA A 137 -9.80 -27.75 5.21
N LEU A 138 -10.84 -27.09 5.70
CA LEU A 138 -11.17 -25.71 5.35
C LEU A 138 -11.07 -24.82 6.59
N THR A 139 -10.22 -23.80 6.54
CA THR A 139 -10.13 -22.76 7.56
C THR A 139 -10.54 -21.41 6.98
N ILE A 140 -11.44 -20.72 7.66
CA ILE A 140 -11.85 -19.35 7.35
C ILE A 140 -11.50 -18.48 8.55
N THR A 141 -10.68 -17.46 8.34
CA THR A 141 -10.16 -16.58 9.38
C THR A 141 -10.56 -15.14 9.08
N PRO A 142 -11.69 -14.65 9.60
CA PRO A 142 -11.94 -13.22 9.67
C PRO A 142 -11.02 -12.58 10.70
N LYS A 143 -10.59 -11.36 10.41
CA LYS A 143 -9.80 -10.52 11.30
C LYS A 143 -10.41 -9.13 11.33
N LEU A 144 -10.71 -8.64 12.54
CA LEU A 144 -11.17 -7.28 12.77
C LEU A 144 -10.03 -6.50 13.41
N THR A 145 -9.71 -5.35 12.84
CA THR A 145 -8.74 -4.40 13.42
C THR A 145 -9.47 -3.11 13.77
N VAL A 146 -9.22 -2.57 14.97
CA VAL A 146 -9.64 -1.22 15.36
C VAL A 146 -8.39 -0.40 15.58
N PHE A 147 -8.30 0.76 14.94
CA PHE A 147 -7.07 1.54 14.88
C PHE A 147 -7.31 3.03 14.99
N ALA A 148 -6.25 3.74 15.38
CA ALA A 148 -6.18 5.19 15.33
C ALA A 148 -5.17 5.64 14.27
N SER A 149 -5.41 6.83 13.71
CA SER A 149 -4.54 7.49 12.75
C SER A 149 -4.50 8.99 12.99
N THR A 150 -3.36 9.60 12.74
CA THR A 150 -3.18 11.07 12.77
C THR A 150 -2.53 11.60 11.49
N HIS A 151 -2.16 10.69 10.57
CA HIS A 151 -1.48 11.01 9.33
C HIS A 151 -2.19 10.32 8.19
N PHE A 152 -2.73 11.13 7.28
CA PHE A 152 -3.42 10.64 6.10
C PHE A 152 -3.42 11.69 4.98
N GLN A 153 -3.68 11.19 3.79
CA GLN A 153 -3.89 11.98 2.60
C GLN A 153 -4.96 11.30 1.75
N ASP A 154 -5.88 12.10 1.22
CA ASP A 154 -6.90 11.69 0.25
C ASP A 154 -6.98 12.81 -0.78
N ILE A 155 -6.47 12.58 -1.99
CA ILE A 155 -6.40 13.58 -3.04
C ILE A 155 -7.01 13.02 -4.30
N ASN A 156 -7.92 13.79 -4.87
CA ASN A 156 -8.37 13.64 -6.23
C ASN A 156 -8.16 14.97 -6.96
N VAL A 157 -7.39 14.95 -8.04
CA VAL A 157 -7.24 16.07 -8.97
C VAL A 157 -7.53 15.56 -10.36
N GLU A 158 -8.41 16.25 -11.08
CA GLU A 158 -8.77 15.91 -12.45
C GLU A 158 -8.87 17.16 -13.32
N GLY A 159 -8.45 17.06 -14.58
CA GLY A 159 -8.60 18.14 -15.54
C GLY A 159 -7.50 18.17 -16.60
N THR A 160 -7.21 19.37 -17.08
CA THR A 160 -6.18 19.61 -18.11
C THR A 160 -5.34 20.83 -17.76
N VAL A 161 -4.07 20.80 -18.19
CA VAL A 161 -3.13 21.91 -18.04
C VAL A 161 -2.42 22.13 -19.38
N TYR A 162 -2.29 23.38 -19.82
CA TYR A 162 -1.62 23.72 -21.07
C TYR A 162 -0.21 24.23 -20.83
N SER A 163 0.80 23.56 -21.38
CA SER A 163 2.21 23.91 -21.12
C SER A 163 2.48 23.97 -19.59
N ASP A 164 3.07 25.06 -19.11
CA ASP A 164 3.30 25.44 -17.71
C ASP A 164 2.21 26.39 -17.17
N GLU A 165 1.25 26.76 -18.00
CA GLU A 165 0.16 27.63 -17.60
C GLU A 165 -1.00 26.80 -17.09
N ILE A 166 -1.57 27.20 -15.94
CA ILE A 166 -2.87 26.69 -15.48
C ILE A 166 -3.97 27.33 -16.35
N GLN A 167 -3.91 27.10 -17.66
CA GLN A 167 -5.02 27.26 -18.57
C GLN A 167 -5.72 25.91 -18.61
N GLY A 168 -6.85 25.82 -17.92
CA GLY A 168 -7.62 24.59 -17.91
C GLY A 168 -8.64 24.54 -16.78
N ALA A 169 -9.59 23.61 -16.94
CA ALA A 169 -10.52 23.26 -15.89
C ALA A 169 -9.90 22.15 -15.04
N LEU A 170 -9.33 22.52 -13.89
CA LEU A 170 -8.91 21.57 -12.86
C LEU A 170 -9.98 21.53 -11.78
N THR A 171 -10.33 20.33 -11.34
CA THR A 171 -11.08 20.10 -10.11
C THR A 171 -10.12 19.51 -9.10
N VAL A 172 -10.17 20.01 -7.86
CA VAL A 172 -9.39 19.51 -6.74
C VAL A 172 -10.35 19.14 -5.62
N ASP A 173 -10.25 17.92 -5.13
CA ASP A 173 -10.87 17.47 -3.89
C ASP A 173 -9.78 16.83 -3.03
N SER A 174 -9.41 17.49 -1.94
CA SER A 174 -8.22 17.12 -1.18
C SER A 174 -8.46 17.24 0.31
N TYR A 175 -8.21 16.17 1.04
CA TYR A 175 -8.28 16.08 2.50
C TYR A 175 -6.98 15.52 3.05
N PHE A 176 -6.47 16.10 4.13
CA PHE A 176 -5.13 15.76 4.58
C PHE A 176 -4.84 16.11 6.04
N SER A 177 -3.88 15.38 6.62
CA SER A 177 -3.15 15.83 7.79
C SER A 177 -2.06 16.86 7.46
N LYS A 178 -1.52 16.81 6.24
CA LYS A 178 -0.49 17.72 5.75
C LYS A 178 -0.72 18.01 4.28
N ASP A 179 -0.83 19.29 3.94
CA ASP A 179 -1.00 19.73 2.56
C ASP A 179 0.32 19.54 1.79
N ILE A 180 0.35 18.55 0.90
CA ILE A 180 1.52 18.32 0.03
C ILE A 180 1.33 18.93 -1.37
N LEU A 181 0.08 19.22 -1.76
CA LEU A 181 -0.26 19.72 -3.08
C LEU A 181 0.04 21.22 -3.17
N PHE A 182 -0.54 22.03 -2.27
CA PHE A 182 -0.32 23.49 -2.24
C PHE A 182 0.71 23.92 -1.19
N LYS A 183 1.09 23.03 -0.26
CA LYS A 183 2.08 23.27 0.81
C LYS A 183 1.77 24.50 1.67
N ARG A 184 0.49 24.89 1.76
CA ARG A 184 0.04 26.12 2.40
C ARG A 184 -1.08 25.91 3.40
N PHE A 185 -1.98 24.97 3.14
CA PHE A 185 -3.23 24.81 3.89
C PHE A 185 -3.14 23.78 5.01
N THR A 186 -1.92 23.37 5.40
CA THR A 186 -1.70 22.41 6.50
C THR A 186 -2.28 22.96 7.81
N PRO A 187 -3.16 22.21 8.50
CA PRO A 187 -3.67 22.62 9.81
C PRO A 187 -2.57 22.71 10.86
N ASP A 188 -2.78 23.55 11.88
CA ASP A 188 -1.84 23.70 13.00
C ASP A 188 -1.78 22.45 13.91
N GLU A 189 -2.90 21.72 14.01
CA GLU A 189 -3.01 20.47 14.75
C GLU A 189 -3.26 19.30 13.79
N ASN A 190 -2.62 18.15 14.04
CA ASN A 190 -2.91 16.94 13.28
C ASN A 190 -4.37 16.49 13.50
N PRO A 191 -5.04 15.97 12.47
CA PRO A 191 -6.36 15.38 12.60
C PRO A 191 -6.35 14.17 13.53
N SER A 192 -7.52 13.84 14.07
CA SER A 192 -7.73 12.61 14.84
C SER A 192 -8.62 11.64 14.07
N GLY A 193 -8.06 10.51 13.69
CA GLY A 193 -8.71 9.43 12.98
C GLY A 193 -8.97 8.24 13.89
N LEU A 194 -10.22 7.76 13.90
CA LEU A 194 -10.58 6.47 14.48
C LEU A 194 -11.27 5.63 13.40
N GLY A 195 -10.80 4.40 13.23
CA GLY A 195 -11.27 3.54 12.16
C GLY A 195 -11.22 2.06 12.50
N TYR A 196 -11.72 1.27 11.56
CA TYR A 196 -11.69 -0.19 11.63
C TYR A 196 -11.47 -0.79 10.24
N SER A 197 -10.91 -2.00 10.22
CA SER A 197 -10.82 -2.80 9.00
C SER A 197 -11.20 -4.26 9.23
N VAL A 198 -11.70 -4.90 8.19
CA VAL A 198 -12.04 -6.33 8.17
C VAL A 198 -11.27 -7.01 7.06
N ASP A 199 -10.47 -8.00 7.44
CA ASP A 199 -9.78 -8.91 6.53
C ASP A 199 -10.44 -10.29 6.59
N LEU A 200 -10.31 -11.06 5.51
CA LEU A 200 -10.74 -12.45 5.42
C LEU A 200 -9.65 -13.28 4.77
N ALA A 201 -9.18 -14.29 5.50
CA ALA A 201 -8.36 -15.35 4.93
C ALA A 201 -9.17 -16.64 4.81
N VAL A 202 -8.98 -17.36 3.70
CA VAL A 202 -9.53 -18.69 3.47
C VAL A 202 -8.36 -19.60 3.07
N ASN A 203 -8.27 -20.76 3.70
CA ASN A 203 -7.29 -21.77 3.37
C ASN A 203 -8.00 -23.12 3.27
N TRP A 204 -7.97 -23.73 2.09
CA TRP A 204 -8.64 -24.99 1.78
C TRP A 204 -7.63 -26.04 1.31
N LYS A 205 -7.37 -27.02 2.17
CA LYS A 205 -6.63 -28.24 1.85
C LYS A 205 -7.56 -29.19 1.10
N ILE A 206 -7.53 -29.13 -0.23
CA ILE A 206 -8.40 -29.97 -1.08
C ILE A 206 -8.02 -31.44 -0.91
N ASN A 207 -6.73 -31.72 -0.83
CA ASN A 207 -6.17 -33.04 -0.55
C ASN A 207 -4.78 -32.87 0.10
N GLN A 208 -4.01 -33.95 0.20
CA GLN A 208 -2.68 -33.93 0.82
C GLN A 208 -1.65 -33.11 0.03
N ASP A 209 -1.88 -32.89 -1.26
CA ASP A 209 -0.92 -32.25 -2.15
C ASP A 209 -1.34 -30.84 -2.58
N LEU A 210 -2.64 -30.52 -2.57
CA LEU A 210 -3.18 -29.27 -3.09
C LEU A 210 -3.87 -28.45 -2.01
N THR A 211 -3.38 -27.23 -1.83
CA THR A 211 -4.01 -26.19 -1.01
C THR A 211 -4.37 -25.00 -1.88
N ILE A 212 -5.60 -24.50 -1.74
CA ILE A 212 -6.02 -23.24 -2.34
C ILE A 212 -6.27 -22.24 -1.22
N GLY A 213 -5.81 -21.00 -1.39
CA GLY A 213 -6.11 -19.94 -0.45
C GLY A 213 -6.51 -18.64 -1.10
N LEU A 214 -7.21 -17.84 -0.30
CA LEU A 214 -7.63 -16.48 -0.60
C LEU A 214 -7.31 -15.61 0.62
N LEU A 215 -6.78 -14.42 0.37
CA LEU A 215 -6.63 -13.36 1.34
C LEU A 215 -7.26 -12.10 0.75
N ALA A 216 -8.38 -11.67 1.32
CA ALA A 216 -9.01 -10.40 1.01
C ALA A 216 -8.77 -9.45 2.18
N GLN A 217 -7.99 -8.41 1.95
CA GLN A 217 -7.63 -7.40 2.96
C GLN A 217 -8.49 -6.16 2.71
N ASP A 218 -8.86 -5.50 3.80
CA ASP A 218 -9.62 -4.25 3.73
C ASP A 218 -10.98 -4.43 3.02
N LEU A 219 -11.63 -5.61 3.15
CA LEU A 219 -13.00 -5.86 2.63
C LEU A 219 -13.99 -4.79 3.11
N LEU A 220 -13.77 -4.33 4.33
CA LEU A 220 -14.29 -3.09 4.87
C LEU A 220 -13.11 -2.34 5.46
N TYR A 221 -12.97 -1.07 5.12
CA TYR A 221 -12.03 -0.14 5.75
C TYR A 221 -12.72 1.22 5.80
N GLU A 222 -12.93 1.74 7.01
CA GLU A 222 -13.49 3.08 7.20
C GLU A 222 -12.78 3.78 8.36
N THR A 223 -12.40 5.03 8.13
CA THR A 223 -11.83 5.91 9.15
C THR A 223 -12.54 7.25 9.11
N GLU A 224 -12.97 7.75 10.26
CA GLU A 224 -13.47 9.12 10.39
C GLU A 224 -12.35 10.00 10.94
N TYR A 225 -11.89 10.95 10.12
CA TYR A 225 -10.90 11.95 10.50
C TYR A 225 -11.59 13.25 10.92
N LYS A 226 -11.41 13.64 12.18
CA LYS A 226 -11.85 14.94 12.69
C LYS A 226 -10.71 15.93 12.59
N LYS A 227 -11.06 17.20 12.36
CA LYS A 227 -10.11 18.29 12.16
C LYS A 227 -9.20 18.09 10.94
N SER A 228 -9.75 17.56 9.86
CA SER A 228 -9.02 17.41 8.61
C SER A 228 -8.75 18.77 7.98
N GLY A 229 -7.53 18.95 7.45
CA GLY A 229 -7.28 19.98 6.45
C GLY A 229 -7.98 19.63 5.15
N PHE A 230 -8.29 20.64 4.34
CA PHE A 230 -8.90 20.41 3.04
C PHE A 230 -8.56 21.53 2.04
N ALA A 231 -8.63 21.22 0.75
CA ALA A 231 -8.51 22.17 -0.33
C ALA A 231 -9.37 21.69 -1.51
N ASN A 232 -10.58 22.25 -1.62
CA ASN A 232 -11.61 21.76 -2.53
C ASN A 232 -12.08 22.88 -3.45
N GLY A 233 -12.10 22.64 -4.75
CA GLY A 233 -12.39 23.71 -5.67
C GLY A 233 -12.22 23.35 -7.13
N TYR A 234 -12.32 24.38 -7.94
CA TYR A 234 -12.06 24.27 -9.37
C TYR A 234 -11.48 25.56 -9.96
N THR A 235 -10.82 25.40 -11.09
CA THR A 235 -10.52 26.46 -12.06
C THR A 235 -11.39 26.26 -13.29
N THR A 236 -11.69 27.32 -14.04
CA THR A 236 -12.34 27.21 -15.35
C THR A 236 -11.38 27.65 -16.44
N GLU A 237 -11.60 27.15 -17.65
CA GLU A 237 -11.01 27.76 -18.84
C GLU A 237 -11.35 29.26 -18.91
N LEU A 238 -10.49 30.06 -19.53
CA LEU A 238 -10.73 31.46 -19.84
C LEU A 238 -11.91 31.55 -20.82
N PRO A 239 -13.12 31.98 -20.42
CA PRO A 239 -14.20 32.11 -21.38
C PRO A 239 -13.94 33.37 -22.22
N PHE A 240 -13.77 33.21 -23.53
CA PHE A 240 -13.76 34.33 -24.47
C PHE A 240 -15.18 34.87 -24.62
N ASN A 241 -15.49 35.97 -23.91
CA ASN A 241 -16.68 36.76 -24.20
C ASN A 241 -16.26 38.04 -24.93
N GLU A 242 -16.62 38.13 -26.21
CA GLU A 242 -16.53 39.37 -26.98
C GLU A 242 -17.74 40.23 -26.59
N ASN A 243 -17.49 41.44 -26.07
CA ASN A 243 -18.56 42.38 -25.78
C ASN A 243 -19.02 43.11 -27.07
N ASP A 244 -20.14 43.83 -26.99
CA ASP A 244 -20.75 44.50 -28.17
C ASP A 244 -19.84 45.56 -28.85
N ASP A 245 -18.74 45.94 -28.20
CA ASP A 245 -17.72 46.88 -28.69
C ASP A 245 -16.52 46.18 -29.39
N GLY A 246 -16.48 44.84 -29.40
CA GLY A 246 -15.40 44.04 -30.01
C GLY A 246 -14.19 43.84 -29.10
N ASP A 247 -14.27 44.23 -27.82
CA ASP A 247 -13.25 43.92 -26.82
C ASP A 247 -13.50 42.51 -26.25
N ILE A 248 -12.42 41.75 -26.11
CA ILE A 248 -12.44 40.44 -25.47
C ILE A 248 -12.15 40.63 -23.97
N ALA A 249 -13.11 40.27 -23.11
CA ALA A 249 -12.90 40.24 -21.67
C ALA A 249 -12.90 38.78 -21.18
N THR A 250 -11.81 38.37 -20.52
CA THR A 250 -11.66 37.03 -19.93
C THR A 250 -11.28 37.17 -18.45
N GLU A 251 -12.06 36.56 -17.56
CA GLU A 251 -11.67 36.39 -16.16
C GLU A 251 -11.72 34.90 -15.80
N PRO A 252 -10.58 34.26 -15.46
CA PRO A 252 -10.60 32.89 -14.99
C PRO A 252 -11.36 32.83 -13.66
N THR A 253 -12.30 31.90 -13.54
CA THR A 253 -12.97 31.67 -12.26
C THR A 253 -12.17 30.64 -11.47
N ILE A 254 -11.53 31.09 -10.39
CA ILE A 254 -10.93 30.21 -9.39
C ILE A 254 -11.84 30.22 -8.16
N ARG A 255 -12.34 29.06 -7.77
CA ARG A 255 -13.06 28.89 -6.51
C ARG A 255 -12.42 27.78 -5.72
N LEU A 256 -11.76 28.13 -4.62
CA LEU A 256 -11.12 27.19 -3.72
C LEU A 256 -11.61 27.42 -2.29
N ALA A 257 -12.18 26.40 -1.68
CA ALA A 257 -12.48 26.34 -0.25
C ALA A 257 -11.34 25.60 0.44
N THR A 258 -10.77 26.19 1.48
CA THR A 258 -9.55 25.65 2.12
C THR A 258 -9.67 25.64 3.64
N SER A 259 -8.77 24.90 4.27
CA SER A 259 -8.52 24.95 5.71
C SER A 259 -7.82 26.23 6.20
N GLU A 260 -7.59 27.21 5.33
CA GLU A 260 -7.09 28.52 5.74
C GLU A 260 -8.05 29.17 6.76
N TYR A 261 -7.50 30.00 7.65
CA TYR A 261 -8.24 30.66 8.74
C TYR A 261 -8.85 29.69 9.78
N GLY A 262 -8.31 28.48 9.90
CA GLY A 262 -8.73 27.50 10.90
C GLY A 262 -10.03 26.78 10.55
N ASN A 263 -10.40 26.74 9.27
CA ASN A 263 -11.51 25.93 8.81
C ASN A 263 -11.10 24.45 8.85
N GLU A 264 -11.94 23.63 9.47
CA GLU A 264 -11.69 22.21 9.65
C GLU A 264 -12.93 21.42 9.24
N VAL A 265 -12.73 20.23 8.70
CA VAL A 265 -13.82 19.33 8.30
C VAL A 265 -13.67 17.96 8.93
N THR A 266 -14.79 17.24 9.03
CA THR A 266 -14.76 15.80 9.27
C THR A 266 -14.76 15.11 7.92
N HIS A 267 -13.78 14.24 7.69
CA HIS A 267 -13.65 13.47 6.46
C HIS A 267 -13.79 11.97 6.72
N LYS A 268 -14.49 11.28 5.81
CA LYS A 268 -14.58 9.83 5.81
C LYS A 268 -13.61 9.28 4.79
N PHE A 269 -12.77 8.36 5.23
CA PHE A 269 -11.70 7.81 4.44
C PHE A 269 -11.81 6.29 4.34
N ASP A 270 -11.69 5.77 3.12
CA ASP A 270 -11.66 4.35 2.80
C ASP A 270 -10.33 3.96 2.12
N MET A 271 -10.07 2.65 2.03
CA MET A 271 -8.93 2.09 1.29
C MET A 271 -9.43 1.03 0.31
N PRO A 272 -8.78 0.87 -0.86
CA PRO A 272 -9.16 -0.14 -1.82
C PRO A 272 -8.93 -1.56 -1.27
N VAL A 273 -9.85 -2.46 -1.62
CA VAL A 273 -9.75 -3.88 -1.29
C VAL A 273 -8.55 -4.49 -2.01
N ARG A 274 -7.79 -5.31 -1.29
CA ARG A 274 -6.66 -6.05 -1.87
C ARG A 274 -6.93 -7.54 -1.80
N VAL A 275 -6.69 -8.25 -2.89
CA VAL A 275 -6.99 -9.68 -2.99
C VAL A 275 -5.76 -10.45 -3.41
N LYS A 276 -5.40 -11.49 -2.66
CA LYS A 276 -4.40 -12.49 -3.06
C LYS A 276 -5.07 -13.85 -3.15
N VAL A 277 -4.91 -14.55 -4.27
CA VAL A 277 -5.37 -15.92 -4.46
C VAL A 277 -4.16 -16.77 -4.78
N TYR A 278 -4.05 -17.95 -4.17
CA TYR A 278 -2.95 -18.85 -4.44
C TYR A 278 -3.40 -20.31 -4.51
N ALA A 279 -2.63 -21.10 -5.28
CA ALA A 279 -2.71 -22.55 -5.31
C ALA A 279 -1.31 -23.09 -5.04
N ASP A 280 -1.16 -23.77 -3.91
CA ASP A 280 0.08 -24.45 -3.49
C ASP A 280 -0.06 -25.95 -3.77
N TYR A 281 0.93 -26.51 -4.48
CA TYR A 281 0.93 -27.89 -4.91
C TYR A 281 2.24 -28.61 -4.55
N ARG A 282 2.12 -29.70 -3.79
CA ARG A 282 3.21 -30.64 -3.49
C ARG A 282 3.44 -31.54 -4.70
N ILE A 283 4.61 -31.41 -5.33
CA ILE A 283 4.98 -32.22 -6.48
C ILE A 283 5.55 -33.57 -6.03
N ASN A 284 6.39 -33.54 -4.99
CA ASN A 284 6.96 -34.69 -4.30
C ASN A 284 7.58 -34.23 -2.97
N ASP A 285 8.24 -35.14 -2.25
CA ASP A 285 8.85 -34.83 -0.95
C ASP A 285 9.92 -33.72 -0.99
N LEU A 286 10.55 -33.50 -2.14
CA LEU A 286 11.62 -32.54 -2.32
C LEU A 286 11.13 -31.21 -2.90
N PHE A 287 10.02 -31.19 -3.63
CA PHE A 287 9.58 -30.01 -4.38
C PHE A 287 8.09 -29.69 -4.18
N SER A 288 7.79 -28.41 -4.01
CA SER A 288 6.44 -27.86 -4.17
C SER A 288 6.46 -26.59 -5.02
N SER A 289 5.30 -26.18 -5.51
CA SER A 289 5.13 -24.98 -6.31
C SER A 289 3.88 -24.23 -5.89
N GLU A 290 3.95 -22.90 -5.93
CA GLU A 290 2.79 -22.04 -5.68
C GLU A 290 2.58 -21.10 -6.87
N LEU A 291 1.36 -21.06 -7.37
CA LEU A 291 0.90 -20.01 -8.27
C LEU A 291 0.09 -19.00 -7.45
N MET A 292 0.45 -17.73 -7.52
CA MET A 292 -0.22 -16.65 -6.81
C MET A 292 -0.64 -15.54 -7.78
N VAL A 293 -1.85 -15.02 -7.59
CA VAL A 293 -2.36 -13.82 -8.26
C VAL A 293 -2.71 -12.81 -7.18
N LYS A 294 -2.19 -11.59 -7.31
CA LYS A 294 -2.47 -10.45 -6.42
C LYS A 294 -3.16 -9.35 -7.22
N GLN A 295 -4.24 -8.79 -6.69
CA GLN A 295 -4.89 -7.59 -7.20
C GLN A 295 -4.72 -6.49 -6.14
N PHE A 296 -4.06 -5.41 -6.52
CA PHE A 296 -3.90 -4.20 -5.72
C PHE A 296 -4.38 -3.02 -6.55
N ASP A 297 -5.49 -2.41 -6.15
CA ASP A 297 -6.13 -1.34 -6.93
C ASP A 297 -6.32 -1.74 -8.41
N GLN A 298 -5.77 -0.98 -9.37
CA GLN A 298 -5.82 -1.33 -10.80
C GLN A 298 -4.81 -2.41 -11.24
N ASP A 299 -3.83 -2.75 -10.39
CA ASP A 299 -2.72 -3.64 -10.76
C ASP A 299 -2.95 -5.11 -10.44
N THR A 300 -2.70 -5.96 -11.44
CA THR A 300 -2.67 -7.42 -11.28
C THR A 300 -1.25 -7.96 -11.39
N PHE A 301 -0.82 -8.70 -10.38
CA PHE A 301 0.46 -9.40 -10.34
C PHE A 301 0.24 -10.91 -10.39
N SER A 302 0.98 -11.61 -11.25
CA SER A 302 1.01 -13.06 -11.32
C SER A 302 2.40 -13.57 -10.98
N GLN A 303 2.50 -14.47 -10.02
CA GLN A 303 3.75 -14.95 -9.46
C GLN A 303 3.78 -16.48 -9.43
N LEU A 304 4.91 -17.06 -9.84
CA LEU A 304 5.21 -18.47 -9.68
C LEU A 304 6.34 -18.61 -8.66
N LYS A 305 6.14 -19.45 -7.65
CA LYS A 305 7.16 -19.83 -6.67
C LYS A 305 7.42 -21.34 -6.76
N ALA A 306 8.68 -21.71 -6.59
CA ALA A 306 9.13 -23.08 -6.41
C ALA A 306 9.84 -23.18 -5.06
N ARG A 307 9.58 -24.28 -4.34
CA ARG A 307 10.21 -24.58 -3.06
C ARG A 307 10.98 -25.87 -3.17
N MET A 308 12.24 -25.85 -2.73
CA MET A 308 13.04 -27.04 -2.52
C MET A 308 13.11 -27.32 -1.02
N HIS A 309 12.50 -28.41 -0.60
CA HIS A 309 12.41 -28.84 0.79
C HIS A 309 13.68 -29.58 1.18
N PHE A 310 14.23 -29.28 2.35
CA PHE A 310 15.44 -29.93 2.86
C PHE A 310 15.40 -29.91 4.38
N TRP A 311 16.00 -30.92 5.01
CA TRP A 311 15.76 -31.18 6.43
C TRP A 311 14.24 -31.33 6.72
N ASP A 312 13.85 -31.70 7.94
CA ASP A 312 12.47 -32.13 8.17
C ASP A 312 11.42 -31.00 7.99
N HIS A 313 11.85 -29.74 8.03
CA HIS A 313 10.94 -28.59 8.05
C HIS A 313 11.42 -27.37 7.25
N TRP A 314 12.58 -27.41 6.57
CA TRP A 314 13.10 -26.23 5.88
C TRP A 314 12.82 -26.27 4.39
N ALA A 315 12.67 -25.09 3.78
CA ALA A 315 12.59 -24.92 2.35
C ALA A 315 13.33 -23.67 1.88
N VAL A 316 14.02 -23.77 0.74
CA VAL A 316 14.50 -22.61 -0.01
C VAL A 316 13.45 -22.28 -1.05
N ILE A 317 13.13 -21.01 -1.20
CA ILE A 317 12.13 -20.49 -2.11
C ILE A 317 12.83 -19.72 -3.22
N GLY A 318 12.45 -20.02 -4.46
CA GLY A 318 12.76 -19.20 -5.62
C GLY A 318 11.47 -18.85 -6.35
N GLY A 319 11.37 -17.66 -6.93
CA GLY A 319 10.16 -17.29 -7.68
C GLY A 319 10.37 -16.13 -8.63
N TYR A 320 9.36 -15.90 -9.45
CA TYR A 320 9.33 -14.80 -10.42
C TYR A 320 7.91 -14.24 -10.55
N GLU A 321 7.81 -12.92 -10.63
CA GLU A 321 6.56 -12.20 -10.83
C GLU A 321 6.55 -11.45 -12.15
N ILE A 322 5.47 -11.57 -12.92
CA ILE A 322 5.43 -11.14 -14.32
C ILE A 322 5.36 -9.62 -14.47
N LYS A 323 4.44 -8.96 -13.76
CA LYS A 323 4.20 -7.50 -13.91
C LYS A 323 5.41 -6.69 -13.44
N SER A 324 5.92 -6.97 -12.24
CA SER A 324 7.10 -6.30 -11.68
C SER A 324 8.43 -6.80 -12.26
N LYS A 325 8.44 -7.95 -12.94
CA LYS A 325 9.67 -8.66 -13.36
C LYS A 325 10.61 -9.00 -12.20
N ALA A 326 10.06 -9.10 -11.00
CA ALA A 326 10.83 -9.29 -9.79
C ALA A 326 11.15 -10.77 -9.52
N PHE A 327 12.39 -11.04 -9.11
CA PHE A 327 12.84 -12.34 -8.64
C PHE A 327 12.69 -12.44 -7.13
N LEU A 328 12.13 -13.55 -6.66
CA LEU A 328 11.98 -13.90 -5.24
C LEU A 328 13.08 -14.87 -4.83
N LEU A 329 13.70 -14.60 -3.69
CA LEU A 329 14.55 -15.55 -2.96
C LEU A 329 14.14 -15.57 -1.50
N GLY A 330 14.04 -16.75 -0.92
CA GLY A 330 13.64 -16.89 0.47
C GLY A 330 14.06 -18.18 1.12
N ILE A 331 13.88 -18.22 2.43
CA ILE A 331 14.04 -19.42 3.24
C ILE A 331 12.92 -19.45 4.28
N GLU A 332 12.34 -20.63 4.48
CA GLU A 332 11.25 -20.81 5.43
C GLU A 332 11.31 -22.15 6.13
N ASN A 333 10.65 -22.21 7.27
CA ASN A 333 10.25 -23.40 7.99
C ASN A 333 8.91 -23.15 8.73
N ASP A 334 8.45 -24.11 9.51
CA ASP A 334 7.17 -24.04 10.23
C ASP A 334 7.06 -22.85 11.20
N TYR A 335 8.19 -22.36 11.72
CA TYR A 335 8.28 -21.33 12.75
C TYR A 335 8.79 -19.98 12.24
N PHE A 336 9.58 -19.96 11.17
CA PHE A 336 10.26 -18.78 10.67
C PHE A 336 10.27 -18.76 9.15
N GLY A 337 10.06 -17.58 8.57
CA GLY A 337 10.30 -17.36 7.16
C GLY A 337 10.86 -15.98 6.91
N PHE A 338 11.69 -15.87 5.88
CA PHE A 338 12.24 -14.62 5.40
C PHE A 338 12.37 -14.66 3.89
N ASN A 339 11.82 -13.63 3.24
CA ASN A 339 11.75 -13.53 1.80
C ASN A 339 12.15 -12.12 1.37
N ILE A 340 12.91 -12.05 0.27
CA ILE A 340 13.19 -10.81 -0.46
C ILE A 340 12.78 -11.03 -1.91
N GLN A 341 12.07 -10.07 -2.48
CA GLN A 341 11.71 -10.05 -3.88
C GLN A 341 12.01 -8.68 -4.47
N THR A 342 12.72 -8.64 -5.60
CA THR A 342 13.01 -7.38 -6.29
C THR A 342 13.31 -7.60 -7.77
N ASP A 343 13.06 -6.59 -8.60
CA ASP A 343 13.41 -6.54 -10.02
C ASP A 343 14.87 -6.10 -10.24
N ASN A 344 15.49 -5.45 -9.25
CA ASN A 344 16.87 -4.98 -9.34
C ASN A 344 17.62 -5.11 -8.01
N LEU A 345 18.83 -5.68 -8.05
CA LEU A 345 19.69 -5.77 -6.86
C LEU A 345 20.26 -4.41 -6.45
N ASP A 346 20.35 -3.47 -7.38
CA ASP A 346 20.64 -2.07 -7.11
C ASP A 346 19.33 -1.38 -6.73
N ILE A 347 19.09 -1.21 -5.42
CA ILE A 347 17.82 -0.71 -4.87
C ILE A 347 17.47 0.67 -5.43
N ASP A 348 18.46 1.50 -5.76
CA ASP A 348 18.25 2.82 -6.35
C ASP A 348 17.63 2.76 -7.77
N LYS A 349 17.63 1.57 -8.39
CA LYS A 349 17.07 1.29 -9.72
C LYS A 349 15.93 0.29 -9.69
N ALA A 350 15.48 -0.14 -8.52
CA ALA A 350 14.37 -1.07 -8.38
C ALA A 350 13.03 -0.33 -8.57
N TYR A 351 12.16 -0.89 -9.39
CA TYR A 351 10.76 -0.46 -9.53
C TYR A 351 9.86 -1.25 -8.57
N TYR A 352 10.33 -2.39 -8.07
CA TYR A 352 9.62 -3.24 -7.13
C TYR A 352 10.56 -3.77 -6.05
N ALA A 353 10.10 -3.70 -4.81
CA ALA A 353 10.74 -4.39 -3.70
C ALA A 353 9.69 -4.95 -2.74
N ASN A 354 9.88 -6.19 -2.30
CA ASN A 354 9.17 -6.77 -1.19
C ASN A 354 10.16 -7.42 -0.22
N VAL A 355 9.99 -7.12 1.06
CA VAL A 355 10.66 -7.82 2.16
C VAL A 355 9.58 -8.28 3.12
N ASN A 356 9.54 -9.57 3.38
CA ASN A 356 8.61 -10.12 4.35
C ASN A 356 9.29 -11.15 5.25
N TRP A 357 8.79 -11.22 6.48
CA TRP A 357 9.19 -12.24 7.42
C TRP A 357 8.07 -12.58 8.39
N TYR A 358 8.15 -13.78 8.94
CA TYR A 358 7.32 -14.21 10.05
C TYR A 358 8.16 -14.97 11.06
N LEU A 359 7.74 -14.89 12.31
CA LEU A 359 8.22 -15.73 13.41
C LEU A 359 7.01 -16.19 14.22
N LYS A 360 6.96 -17.47 14.53
CA LYS A 360 5.94 -18.13 15.34
C LYS A 360 6.63 -19.01 16.37
N LEU A 361 6.31 -18.79 17.64
CA LEU A 361 6.80 -19.58 18.77
C LEU A 361 5.59 -20.22 19.42
N ALA A 362 5.48 -21.55 19.34
CA ALA A 362 4.41 -22.33 19.95
C ALA A 362 4.90 -22.97 21.26
N PHE A 363 3.99 -23.05 22.25
CA PHE A 363 4.27 -23.52 23.61
C PHE A 363 3.26 -24.57 24.08
#